data_AF-A0A7Y4K071-F1
#
_entry.id   AF-A0A7Y4K071-F1
#
_cell.length_a   1.000
_cell.length_b   1.000
_cell.length_c   1.000
_cell.angle_alpha   90.00
_cell.angle_beta   90.00
_cell.angle_gamma   90.00
#
_symmetry.space_group_name_H-M   'P 1'
#
loop_
_entity.id
_entity.type
_entity.pdbx_description
1 polymer ?
#
loop_
_entity_poly.entity_id
_entity_poly.type
_entity_poly.pdbx_seq_one_letter_code
_entity_poly.pdbx_strand_id
1 'polypeptide(L)'
;QVGGDGVGCSVIDVDDLGGILWRLASRMVETPRPEQQALNVAYAQPLLRGEFLGTVAQRLGLERPAVKVRAPAWFPRVLRKVPSRRARAMAERLELLTQSQCLDVSRLAEVLGPEDLLSRSPVDALRSALNDFPS
;
A
#
# COMPACT_ATOMS: atom_id res chain seq x y z
N GLN A 1 -4.19 17.20 9.35
CA GLN A 1 -3.62 15.88 8.96
C GLN A 1 -2.10 15.92 9.02
N VAL A 2 -1.42 14.84 9.46
CA VAL A 2 0.06 14.81 9.54
C VAL A 2 0.66 14.13 8.30
N GLY A 3 1.58 14.74 7.54
CA GLY A 3 2.29 14.13 6.39
C GLY A 3 2.04 14.82 5.03
N GLY A 4 2.79 14.43 3.99
CA GLY A 4 2.73 15.05 2.65
C GLY A 4 1.88 14.24 1.65
N ASP A 5 1.35 14.91 0.61
CA ASP A 5 0.50 14.26 -0.40
C ASP A 5 1.26 13.25 -1.28
N GLY A 6 2.57 13.47 -1.46
CA GLY A 6 3.46 12.59 -2.22
C GLY A 6 4.00 11.39 -1.43
N VAL A 7 3.52 11.16 -0.20
CA VAL A 7 3.84 9.93 0.53
C VAL A 7 3.07 8.78 -0.12
N GLY A 8 3.79 7.79 -0.65
CA GLY A 8 3.23 6.65 -1.38
C GLY A 8 3.26 5.37 -0.57
N CYS A 9 2.25 4.53 -0.73
CA CYS A 9 2.24 3.16 -0.22
C CYS A 9 1.95 2.16 -1.35
N SER A 10 2.65 1.03 -1.30
CA SER A 10 2.28 -0.12 -2.11
C SER A 10 0.97 -0.72 -1.60
N VAL A 11 0.05 -0.95 -2.52
CA VAL A 11 -1.26 -1.54 -2.25
C VAL A 11 -1.57 -2.58 -3.31
N ILE A 12 -2.49 -3.48 -2.99
CA ILE A 12 -3.12 -4.39 -3.95
C ILE A 12 -4.55 -4.66 -3.52
N ASP A 13 -5.45 -4.80 -4.48
CA ASP A 13 -6.80 -5.28 -4.21
C ASP A 13 -6.78 -6.75 -3.76
N VAL A 14 -7.74 -7.15 -2.92
CA VAL A 14 -7.78 -8.49 -2.35
C VAL A 14 -8.09 -9.55 -3.43
N ASP A 15 -8.90 -9.22 -4.42
CA ASP A 15 -9.23 -10.16 -5.51
C ASP A 15 -8.03 -10.35 -6.44
N ASP A 16 -7.32 -9.25 -6.75
CA ASP A 16 -6.08 -9.31 -7.53
C ASP A 16 -4.98 -10.10 -6.79
N LEU A 17 -4.87 -9.94 -5.47
CA LEU A 17 -4.00 -10.75 -4.63
C LEU A 17 -4.39 -12.24 -4.71
N GLY A 18 -5.68 -12.56 -4.65
CA GLY A 18 -6.18 -13.93 -4.81
C GLY A 18 -5.78 -14.53 -6.16
N GLY A 19 -5.91 -13.76 -7.24
CA GLY A 19 -5.46 -14.16 -8.58
C GLY A 19 -3.97 -14.45 -8.64
N ILE A 20 -3.14 -13.61 -8.04
CA ILE A 20 -1.68 -13.81 -7.95
C ILE A 20 -1.35 -15.09 -7.17
N LEU A 21 -1.95 -15.27 -6.00
CA LEU A 21 -1.72 -16.46 -5.16
C LEU A 21 -2.11 -17.74 -5.90
N TRP A 22 -3.22 -17.72 -6.62
CA TRP A 22 -3.66 -18.85 -7.43
C TRP A 22 -2.67 -19.20 -8.54
N ARG A 23 -2.15 -18.19 -9.25
CA ARG A 23 -1.15 -18.39 -10.32
C ARG A 23 0.16 -18.94 -9.78
N LEU A 24 0.64 -18.41 -8.65
CA LEU A 24 1.83 -18.92 -7.97
C LEU A 24 1.63 -20.37 -7.53
N ALA A 25 0.49 -20.70 -6.93
CA ALA A 25 0.18 -22.06 -6.50
C ALA A 25 0.11 -23.05 -7.68
N SER A 26 -0.55 -22.65 -8.78
CA SER A 26 -0.66 -23.47 -9.99
C SER A 26 0.73 -23.79 -10.56
N ARG A 27 1.61 -22.79 -10.64
CA ARG A 27 3.01 -22.97 -11.07
C ARG A 27 3.82 -23.87 -10.16
N MET A 28 3.62 -23.79 -8.84
CA MET A 28 4.29 -24.68 -7.89
C MET A 28 3.93 -26.15 -8.12
N VAL A 29 2.69 -26.43 -8.53
CA VAL A 29 2.23 -27.79 -8.86
C VAL A 29 2.82 -28.27 -10.18
N GLU A 30 2.91 -27.38 -11.17
CA GLU A 30 3.42 -27.70 -12.51
C GLU A 30 4.97 -27.80 -12.58
N THR A 31 5.67 -27.20 -11.62
CA THR A 31 7.15 -27.15 -11.62
C THR A 31 7.73 -28.37 -10.89
N PRO A 32 8.58 -29.19 -11.53
CA PRO A 32 9.15 -30.41 -10.92
C PRO A 32 10.00 -30.16 -9.66
N ARG A 33 10.51 -28.94 -9.46
CA ARG A 33 11.29 -28.51 -8.31
C ARG A 33 10.89 -27.08 -7.92
N PRO A 34 9.86 -26.90 -7.08
CA PRO A 34 9.44 -25.57 -6.67
C PRO A 34 10.50 -24.93 -5.77
N GLU A 35 10.87 -23.68 -6.08
CA GLU A 35 11.76 -22.88 -5.24
C GLU A 35 10.95 -22.09 -4.20
N GLN A 36 11.46 -22.03 -2.97
CA GLN A 36 10.89 -21.19 -1.92
C GLN A 36 11.55 -19.81 -1.97
N GLN A 37 10.81 -18.81 -2.45
CA GLN A 37 11.30 -17.44 -2.55
C GLN A 37 10.29 -16.45 -1.95
N ALA A 38 10.79 -15.45 -1.23
CA ALA A 38 9.96 -14.34 -0.77
C ALA A 38 9.75 -13.34 -1.92
N LEU A 39 8.49 -13.04 -2.21
CA LEU A 39 8.08 -12.07 -3.23
C LEU A 39 7.27 -10.94 -2.57
N ASN A 40 7.56 -9.70 -2.95
CA ASN A 40 6.70 -8.58 -2.60
C ASN A 40 5.49 -8.57 -3.52
N VAL A 41 4.31 -8.29 -2.98
CA VAL A 41 3.06 -8.26 -3.74
C VAL A 41 2.42 -6.88 -3.59
N ALA A 42 2.27 -6.18 -4.72
CA ALA A 42 1.64 -4.89 -4.84
C ALA A 42 1.39 -4.57 -6.33
N TYR A 43 0.56 -3.57 -6.63
CA TYR A 43 0.64 -2.91 -7.93
C TYR A 43 2.00 -2.25 -8.13
N ALA A 44 2.43 -2.14 -9.39
CA ALA A 44 3.71 -1.55 -9.77
C ALA A 44 3.79 -0.06 -9.43
N GLN A 45 2.65 0.64 -9.47
CA GLN A 45 2.57 2.04 -9.05
C GLN A 45 2.09 2.14 -7.60
N PRO A 46 2.73 2.99 -6.76
CA PRO A 46 2.26 3.22 -5.41
C PRO A 46 0.99 4.07 -5.42
N LEU A 47 0.11 3.85 -4.44
CA LEU A 47 -0.99 4.76 -4.16
C LEU A 47 -0.45 5.95 -3.37
N LEU A 48 -0.59 7.16 -3.92
CA LEU A 48 -0.22 8.36 -3.19
C LEU A 48 -1.29 8.72 -2.18
N ARG A 49 -0.86 9.22 -1.04
CA ARG A 49 -1.77 9.66 0.01
C ARG A 49 -2.74 10.74 -0.45
N GLY A 50 -2.28 11.68 -1.26
CA GLY A 50 -3.13 12.73 -1.83
C GLY A 50 -4.25 12.13 -2.69
N GLU A 51 -3.93 11.09 -3.47
CA GLU A 51 -4.89 10.37 -4.30
C GLU A 51 -5.89 9.61 -3.42
N PHE A 52 -5.43 8.83 -2.44
CA PHE A 52 -6.30 8.12 -1.50
C PHE A 52 -7.29 9.05 -0.82
N LEU A 53 -6.81 10.13 -0.20
CA LEU A 53 -7.66 11.08 0.51
C LEU A 53 -8.60 11.81 -0.43
N GLY A 54 -8.13 12.19 -1.62
CA GLY A 54 -8.94 12.83 -2.63
C GLY A 54 -10.09 11.95 -3.10
N THR A 55 -9.80 10.67 -3.39
CA THR A 55 -10.77 9.67 -3.83
C THR A 55 -11.80 9.35 -2.74
N VAL A 56 -11.35 9.10 -1.51
CA VAL A 56 -12.25 8.82 -0.37
C VAL A 56 -13.14 10.02 -0.06
N ALA A 57 -12.57 11.23 0.00
CA ALA A 57 -13.34 12.44 0.29
C ALA A 57 -14.40 12.71 -0.78
N GLN A 58 -14.04 12.55 -2.07
CA GLN A 58 -14.97 12.69 -3.18
C GLN A 58 -16.13 11.68 -3.08
N ARG A 59 -15.83 10.40 -2.80
CA ARG A 59 -16.82 9.33 -2.78
C ARG A 59 -17.76 9.37 -1.58
N LEU A 60 -17.27 9.85 -0.44
CA LEU A 60 -18.04 9.95 0.81
C LEU A 60 -18.60 11.35 1.07
N GLY A 61 -18.41 12.31 0.16
CA GLY A 61 -18.86 13.69 0.35
C GLY A 61 -18.19 14.41 1.53
N LEU A 62 -16.97 14.02 1.89
CA LEU A 62 -16.25 14.59 3.02
C LEU A 62 -15.49 15.86 2.60
N GLU A 63 -15.46 16.85 3.49
CA GLU A 63 -14.60 18.01 3.30
C GLU A 63 -13.12 17.64 3.36
N ARG A 64 -12.34 18.20 2.43
CA ARG A 64 -10.88 18.04 2.47
C ARG A 64 -10.33 18.80 3.66
N PRO A 65 -9.49 18.17 4.51
CA PRO A 65 -8.94 18.85 5.68
C PRO A 65 -8.07 20.04 5.27
N ALA A 66 -8.41 21.23 5.79
CA ALA A 66 -7.78 22.49 5.43
C ALA A 66 -6.33 22.65 5.95
N VAL A 67 -5.95 21.90 7.00
CA VAL A 67 -4.64 22.07 7.67
C VAL A 67 -3.81 20.80 7.61
N LYS A 68 -2.59 20.93 7.07
CA LYS A 68 -1.55 19.90 7.07
C LYS A 68 -0.49 20.25 8.11
N VAL A 69 -0.25 19.32 9.01
CA VAL A 69 0.81 19.38 10.03
C VAL A 69 1.98 18.56 9.50
N ARG A 70 3.20 19.09 9.53
CA ARG A 70 4.39 18.29 9.23
C ARG A 70 4.99 17.81 10.55
N ALA A 71 5.14 16.50 10.70
CA ALA A 71 5.96 15.97 11.78
C ALA A 71 7.44 16.08 11.36
N PRO A 72 8.34 16.57 12.24
CA PRO A 72 9.77 16.58 11.96
C PRO A 72 10.30 15.16 11.76
N ALA A 73 11.22 14.95 10.81
CA ALA A 73 11.75 13.63 10.48
C ALA A 73 12.46 12.92 11.65
N TRP A 74 12.97 13.68 12.63
CA TRP A 74 13.62 13.14 13.82
C TRP A 74 12.62 12.63 14.88
N PHE A 75 11.37 13.08 14.83
CA PHE A 75 10.39 12.87 15.90
C PHE A 75 9.99 11.39 16.07
N PRO A 76 9.72 10.60 15.01
CA PRO A 76 9.46 9.17 15.17
C PRO A 76 10.63 8.41 15.79
N ARG A 77 11.88 8.79 15.45
CA ARG A 77 13.09 8.17 16.01
C ARG A 77 13.22 8.42 17.51
N VAL A 78 12.84 9.61 17.99
CA VAL A 78 12.83 9.92 19.42
C VAL A 78 11.73 9.14 20.13
N LEU A 79 10.53 9.07 19.57
CA LEU A 79 9.42 8.30 20.14
C LEU A 79 9.75 6.80 20.29
N ARG A 80 10.51 6.23 19.36
CA ARG A 80 10.98 4.83 19.45
C ARG A 80 11.93 4.57 20.63
N LYS A 81 12.64 5.58 21.11
CA LYS A 81 13.55 5.45 22.27
C LYS A 81 12.83 5.50 23.60
N VAL A 82 11.56 5.93 23.62
CA VAL A 82 10.75 5.97 24.83
C VAL A 82 10.24 4.55 25.15
N PRO A 83 10.44 4.01 26.36
CA PRO A 83 9.97 2.67 26.74
C PRO A 83 8.46 2.66 27.02
N SER A 84 7.66 3.11 26.05
CA SER A 84 6.20 3.19 26.13
C SER A 84 5.58 2.62 24.88
N ARG A 85 4.63 1.68 25.06
CA ARG A 85 3.86 1.11 23.95
C ARG A 85 3.11 2.18 23.14
N ARG A 86 2.58 3.21 23.83
CA ARG A 86 1.89 4.33 23.18
C ARG A 86 2.84 5.16 22.32
N ALA A 87 4.06 5.42 22.82
CA ALA A 87 5.06 6.15 22.06
C ALA A 87 5.50 5.37 20.81
N ARG A 88 5.70 4.05 20.94
CA ARG A 88 6.04 3.17 19.83
C ARG A 88 4.94 3.12 18.76
N ALA A 89 3.69 2.94 19.17
CA ALA A 89 2.54 2.97 18.26
C ALA A 89 2.39 4.33 17.55
N MET A 90 2.66 5.43 18.26
CA MET A 90 2.67 6.76 17.65
C MET A 90 3.81 6.92 16.64
N ALA A 91 5.02 6.43 16.96
CA ALA A 91 6.14 6.44 16.03
C ALA A 91 5.83 5.68 14.75
N GLU A 92 5.25 4.47 14.87
CA GLU A 92 4.82 3.65 13.73
C GLU A 92 3.78 4.37 12.86
N ARG A 93 2.76 4.96 13.48
CA ARG A 93 1.77 5.78 12.77
C ARG A 93 2.40 6.95 12.04
N LEU A 94 3.35 7.66 12.67
CA LEU A 94 4.03 8.78 12.04
C LEU A 94 4.91 8.34 10.89
N GLU A 95 5.61 7.22 11.01
CA GLU A 95 6.40 6.65 9.91
C GLU A 95 5.51 6.31 8.72
N LEU A 96 4.38 5.62 8.95
CA LEU A 96 3.37 5.35 7.91
C LEU A 96 2.84 6.62 7.24
N LEU A 97 2.70 7.71 7.99
CA LEU A 97 2.15 8.97 7.48
C LEU A 97 3.18 9.88 6.82
N THR A 98 4.47 9.68 7.06
CA THR A 98 5.53 10.63 6.64
C THR A 98 6.59 10.02 5.73
N GLN A 99 6.66 8.70 5.64
CA GLN A 99 7.66 7.99 4.82
C GLN A 99 6.94 7.10 3.82
N SER A 100 7.38 7.15 2.56
CA SER A 100 6.85 6.26 1.52
C SER A 100 7.29 4.82 1.79
N GLN A 101 6.36 3.88 1.62
CA GLN A 101 6.57 2.45 1.76
C GLN A 101 6.23 1.78 0.43
N CYS A 102 7.14 1.92 -0.52
CA CYS A 102 7.01 1.34 -1.85
C CYS A 102 7.82 0.04 -1.91
N LEU A 103 7.15 -1.04 -2.27
CA LEU A 103 7.75 -2.35 -2.47
C LEU A 103 8.26 -2.47 -3.91
N ASP A 104 9.40 -3.14 -4.08
CA ASP A 104 9.87 -3.56 -5.40
C ASP A 104 9.20 -4.88 -5.78
N VAL A 105 8.38 -4.84 -6.83
CA VAL A 105 7.62 -5.99 -7.36
C VAL A 105 8.25 -6.58 -8.63
N SER A 106 9.45 -6.14 -9.02
CA SER A 106 10.10 -6.57 -10.27
C SER A 106 10.25 -8.08 -10.35
N ARG A 107 10.64 -8.73 -9.24
CA ARG A 107 10.74 -10.20 -9.18
C ARG A 107 9.40 -10.90 -9.35
N LEU A 108 8.32 -10.33 -8.79
CA LEU A 108 6.99 -10.90 -8.97
C LEU A 108 6.56 -10.81 -10.44
N ALA A 109 6.86 -9.69 -11.10
CA ALA A 109 6.59 -9.51 -12.53
C ALA A 109 7.41 -10.47 -13.40
N GLU A 110 8.69 -10.72 -13.07
CA GLU A 110 9.52 -11.72 -13.76
C GLU A 110 8.95 -13.13 -13.62
N VAL A 111 8.48 -13.48 -12.42
CA VAL A 111 7.83 -14.77 -12.19
C VAL A 111 6.55 -14.82 -13.01
N LEU A 112 5.57 -13.97 -12.73
CA LEU A 112 4.24 -14.08 -13.32
C LEU A 112 4.20 -13.84 -14.84
N GLY A 113 5.13 -13.06 -15.38
CA GLY A 113 5.15 -12.58 -16.76
C GLY A 113 4.60 -11.15 -16.87
N PRO A 114 4.53 -10.57 -18.08
CA PRO A 114 3.94 -9.24 -18.30
C PRO A 114 2.43 -9.31 -18.06
N GLU A 115 2.01 -9.22 -16.80
CA GLU A 115 0.62 -9.38 -16.39
C GLU A 115 -0.06 -8.05 -16.12
N ASP A 116 -1.31 -7.94 -16.60
CA ASP A 116 -2.19 -6.79 -16.40
C ASP A 116 -2.49 -6.50 -14.92
N LEU A 117 -2.45 -7.55 -14.07
CA LEU A 117 -2.79 -7.43 -12.64
C LEU A 117 -1.84 -6.50 -11.88
N LEU A 118 -0.54 -6.51 -12.20
CA LEU A 118 0.42 -5.63 -11.53
C LEU A 118 0.39 -4.20 -12.10
N SER A 119 -0.06 -4.02 -13.34
CA SER A 119 -0.16 -2.71 -14.00
C SER A 119 -1.45 -1.96 -13.69
N ARG A 120 -2.43 -2.59 -13.03
CA ARG A 120 -3.68 -1.93 -12.64
C ARG A 120 -3.39 -0.68 -11.79
N SER A 121 -4.12 0.39 -12.11
CA SER A 121 -4.05 1.64 -11.38
C SER A 121 -4.56 1.45 -9.94
N PRO A 122 -3.75 1.78 -8.91
CA PRO A 122 -4.16 1.65 -7.52
C PRO A 122 -5.34 2.57 -7.17
N VAL A 123 -5.48 3.70 -7.87
CA VAL A 123 -6.60 4.64 -7.70
C VAL A 123 -7.90 4.02 -8.21
N ASP A 124 -7.85 3.29 -9.33
CA ASP A 124 -9.03 2.64 -9.89
C ASP A 124 -9.46 1.42 -9.06
N ALA A 125 -8.49 0.66 -8.53
CA ALA A 125 -8.75 -0.37 -7.54
C ALA A 125 -9.46 0.21 -6.30
N LEU A 126 -8.94 1.33 -5.75
CA LEU A 126 -9.56 2.02 -4.62
C LEU A 126 -11.00 2.49 -4.94
N ARG A 127 -11.22 3.07 -6.13
CA ARG A 127 -12.57 3.48 -6.56
C ARG A 127 -13.53 2.30 -6.63
N SER A 128 -13.09 1.17 -7.18
CA SER A 128 -13.88 -0.07 -7.23
C SER A 128 -14.27 -0.51 -5.83
N ALA A 129 -13.29 -0.64 -4.93
CA ALA A 129 -13.53 -1.05 -3.55
C ALA A 129 -14.51 -0.12 -2.80
N LEU A 130 -14.45 1.19 -3.04
CA LEU A 130 -15.40 2.15 -2.44
C LEU A 130 -16.80 2.09 -3.07
N ASN A 131 -16.95 1.60 -4.30
CA ASN A 131 -18.25 1.37 -4.92
C ASN A 131 -18.91 0.11 -4.37
N ASP A 132 -18.11 -0.91 -4.06
CA ASP A 132 -18.59 -2.16 -3.47
C ASP A 132 -18.88 -2.03 -1.97
N PHE A 133 -18.39 -0.95 -1.33
CA PHE A 133 -18.69 -0.66 0.06
C PHE A 133 -20.15 -0.16 0.20
N PRO A 134 -21.04 -0.90 0.90
CA PRO A 134 -22.41 -0.48 1.09
C PRO A 134 -22.45 0.80 1.95
N SER A 135 -23.21 1.80 1.47
CA SER A 135 -23.53 3.04 2.18
C SER A 135 -24.68 2.86 3.17
#